data_AF-A0A7Y5HDL9-F1
#
_entry.id   AF-A0A7Y5HDL9-F1
#
_cell.length_a   1.000
_cell.length_b   1.000
_cell.length_c   1.000
_cell.angle_alpha   90.00
_cell.angle_beta   90.00
_cell.angle_gamma   90.00
#
_symmetry.space_group_name_H-M   'P 1'
#
loop_
_entity.id
_entity.type
_entity.pdbx_description
1 polymer ?
#
loop_
_entity_poly.entity_id
_entity_poly.type
_entity_poly.pdbx_seq_one_letter_code
_entity_poly.pdbx_strand_id
1 'polypeptide(L)'
;PGALRVLPGRGRRSGGISVPEALAAGGVAAGHRVRPLRAVGILADHVPFVEAGLSCATLLAYGKGTWRIHTEGDGVELLEDGAFRAAGEVVLGAVGVLLGSGGSARRG
;
A
#
# COMPACT_ATOMS: atom_id res chain seq x y z
N PRO A 1 -14.45 11.39 1.02
CA PRO A 1 -13.56 10.27 1.39
C PRO A 1 -12.22 10.32 0.66
N GLY A 2 -11.11 10.24 1.40
CA GLY A 2 -9.78 10.04 0.83
C GLY A 2 -9.73 8.74 0.04
N ALA A 3 -8.87 8.68 -0.98
CA ALA A 3 -8.76 7.52 -1.83
C ALA A 3 -7.41 6.84 -1.55
N LEU A 4 -7.43 5.54 -1.27
CA LEU A 4 -6.21 4.77 -1.04
C LEU A 4 -5.37 4.75 -2.32
N ARG A 5 -4.08 5.03 -2.14
CA ARG A 5 -3.12 5.01 -3.23
C ARG A 5 -1.90 4.18 -2.87
N VAL A 6 -1.28 3.60 -3.89
CA VAL A 6 -0.03 2.86 -3.74
C VAL A 6 1.05 3.56 -4.53
N LEU A 7 2.16 3.91 -3.87
CA LEU A 7 3.39 4.32 -4.54
C LEU A 7 4.21 3.05 -4.79
N PRO A 8 4.30 2.55 -6.03
CA PRO A 8 4.99 1.29 -6.31
C PRO A 8 6.50 1.48 -6.30
N GLY A 9 7.20 0.61 -5.58
CA GLY A 9 8.64 0.39 -5.74
C GLY A 9 8.92 -0.67 -6.81
N ARG A 10 9.85 -0.42 -7.74
CA ARG A 10 10.24 -1.39 -8.78
C ARG A 10 11.52 -2.15 -8.40
N GLY A 11 11.35 -3.31 -7.76
CA GLY A 11 12.43 -4.30 -7.54
C GLY A 11 12.38 -5.50 -8.51
N ARG A 12 13.35 -6.42 -8.41
CA ARG A 12 13.36 -7.67 -9.19
C ARG A 12 12.21 -8.57 -8.75
N ARG A 13 11.54 -9.21 -9.73
CA ARG A 13 10.48 -10.19 -9.47
C ARG A 13 11.10 -11.55 -9.15
N SER A 14 10.81 -12.08 -7.97
CA SER A 14 11.03 -13.50 -7.65
C SER A 14 9.74 -14.28 -7.85
N GLY A 15 9.38 -14.57 -9.10
CA GLY A 15 8.39 -15.60 -9.49
C GLY A 15 6.95 -15.52 -8.97
N GLY A 16 6.58 -14.58 -8.10
CA GLY A 16 5.26 -14.44 -7.48
C GLY A 16 4.63 -13.06 -7.65
N ILE A 17 3.46 -12.86 -7.02
CA ILE A 17 2.76 -11.56 -7.00
C ILE A 17 3.61 -10.51 -6.28
N SER A 18 3.76 -9.33 -6.88
CA SER A 18 4.51 -8.22 -6.28
C SER A 18 3.72 -7.54 -5.15
N VAL A 19 4.40 -6.82 -4.24
CA VAL A 19 3.73 -6.11 -3.14
C VAL A 19 2.66 -5.10 -3.64
N PRO A 20 2.89 -4.30 -4.70
CA PRO A 20 1.84 -3.45 -5.26
C PRO A 20 0.63 -4.21 -5.81
N GLU A 21 0.85 -5.37 -6.44
CA GLU A 21 -0.21 -6.22 -6.97
C GLU A 21 -1.01 -6.87 -5.83
N ALA A 22 -0.34 -7.31 -4.76
CA ALA A 22 -0.98 -7.82 -3.56
C ALA A 22 -1.85 -6.76 -2.87
N LEU A 23 -1.40 -5.51 -2.79
CA LEU A 23 -2.20 -4.39 -2.27
C LEU A 23 -3.42 -4.09 -3.13
N ALA A 24 -3.30 -4.16 -4.46
CA ALA A 24 -4.44 -4.01 -5.35
C ALA A 24 -5.46 -5.14 -5.18
N ALA A 25 -5.00 -6.39 -5.10
CA ALA A 25 -5.84 -7.56 -4.89
C ALA A 25 -6.53 -7.55 -3.51
N GLY A 26 -5.78 -7.22 -2.45
CA GLY A 26 -6.30 -7.04 -1.10
C GLY A 26 -7.35 -5.94 -1.02
N GLY A 27 -7.14 -4.84 -1.74
CA GLY A 27 -8.14 -3.79 -1.94
C GLY A 27 -9.44 -4.31 -2.52
N VAL A 28 -9.38 -5.01 -3.66
CA VAL A 28 -10.55 -5.59 -4.32
C VAL A 28 -11.30 -6.56 -3.40
N ALA A 29 -10.58 -7.44 -2.71
CA ALA A 29 -11.17 -8.40 -1.77
C ALA A 29 -11.89 -7.72 -0.60
N ALA A 30 -11.37 -6.58 -0.14
CA ALA A 30 -11.97 -5.77 0.92
C ALA A 30 -13.04 -4.77 0.42
N GLY A 31 -13.37 -4.77 -0.87
CA GLY A 31 -14.33 -3.82 -1.45
C GLY A 31 -13.78 -2.39 -1.64
N HIS A 32 -12.47 -2.21 -1.53
CA HIS A 32 -11.80 -0.91 -1.65
C HIS A 32 -11.08 -0.76 -2.99
N ARG A 33 -11.10 0.45 -3.54
CA ARG A 33 -10.35 0.77 -4.76
C ARG A 33 -8.98 1.34 -4.43
N VAL A 34 -7.95 0.53 -4.57
CA VAL A 34 -6.55 0.96 -4.47
C VAL A 34 -6.05 1.37 -5.85
N ARG A 35 -5.54 2.60 -6.01
CA ARG A 35 -5.01 3.09 -7.29
C ARG A 35 -3.51 3.41 -7.17
N PRO A 36 -2.71 3.26 -8.22
CA PRO A 36 -1.34 3.74 -8.19
C PRO A 36 -1.30 5.27 -8.00
N LEU A 37 -0.42 5.75 -7.13
CA LEU A 37 0.00 7.14 -7.06
C LEU A 37 1.19 7.32 -7.99
N ARG A 38 1.11 8.29 -8.90
CA ARG A 38 2.30 8.82 -9.57
C ARG A 38 2.71 10.07 -8.81
N ALA A 39 3.69 9.92 -7.93
CA ALA A 39 4.32 11.04 -7.25
C ALA A 39 5.80 11.06 -7.60
N VAL A 40 6.25 12.15 -8.23
CA VAL A 40 7.64 12.35 -8.63
C VAL A 40 8.30 13.18 -7.53
N GLY A 41 9.48 12.74 -7.06
CA GLY A 41 10.24 13.45 -6.02
C GLY A 41 9.80 13.20 -4.57
N ILE A 42 8.81 12.33 -4.33
CA ILE A 42 8.49 11.87 -2.98
C ILE A 42 9.52 10.80 -2.58
N LEU A 43 10.28 11.11 -1.54
CA LEU A 43 11.07 10.12 -0.83
C LEU A 43 10.20 9.46 0.23
N ALA A 44 10.22 8.15 0.26
CA ALA A 44 9.56 7.35 1.27
C ALA A 44 10.51 6.23 1.70
N ASP A 45 10.29 5.69 2.89
CA ASP A 45 11.22 4.74 3.52
C ASP A 45 11.45 3.47 2.70
N HIS A 46 10.58 3.18 1.73
CA HIS A 46 10.75 2.03 0.83
C HIS A 46 11.85 2.22 -0.23
N VAL A 47 12.38 3.43 -0.44
CA VAL A 47 13.35 3.73 -1.52
C VAL A 47 14.64 2.90 -1.42
N PRO A 48 15.34 2.80 -0.26
CA PRO A 48 16.56 1.99 -0.17
C PRO A 48 16.32 0.50 -0.48
N PHE A 49 15.15 -0.02 -0.13
CA PHE A 49 14.78 -1.41 -0.42
C PHE A 49 14.55 -1.64 -1.91
N VAL A 50 13.96 -0.67 -2.61
CA VAL A 50 13.81 -0.69 -4.07
C VAL A 50 15.17 -0.65 -4.76
N GLU A 51 16.08 0.20 -4.29
CA GLU A 51 17.46 0.27 -4.79
C GLU A 51 18.23 -1.04 -4.58
N ALA A 52 17.96 -1.75 -3.48
CA ALA A 52 18.45 -3.10 -3.23
C ALA A 52 17.75 -4.20 -4.07
N GLY A 53 16.79 -3.83 -4.93
CA GLY A 53 16.08 -4.74 -5.82
C GLY A 53 14.91 -5.50 -5.17
N LEU A 54 14.45 -5.10 -3.99
CA LEU A 54 13.31 -5.71 -3.31
C LEU A 54 11.97 -5.17 -3.84
N SER A 55 10.95 -6.02 -3.86
CA SER A 55 9.58 -5.57 -4.15
C SER A 55 9.01 -4.87 -2.93
N CYS A 56 8.74 -3.58 -3.05
CA CYS A 56 8.19 -2.77 -1.98
C CYS A 56 7.10 -1.84 -2.49
N ALA A 57 6.25 -1.37 -1.59
CA ALA A 57 5.23 -0.39 -1.90
C ALA A 57 4.91 0.43 -0.64
N THR A 58 4.54 1.69 -0.81
CA THR A 58 3.90 2.46 0.26
C THR A 58 2.42 2.58 -0.01
N LEU A 59 1.59 2.13 0.93
CA LEU A 59 0.16 2.42 0.95
C LEU A 59 -0.03 3.79 1.61
N LEU A 60 -0.65 4.72 0.88
CA LEU A 60 -0.86 6.10 1.30
C LEU A 60 -2.35 6.42 1.27
N ALA A 61 -2.85 7.08 2.31
CA ALA A 61 -4.13 7.76 2.24
C ALA A 61 -3.92 9.12 1.56
N TYR A 62 -4.59 9.34 0.43
CA TYR A 62 -4.51 10.61 -0.30
C TYR A 62 -5.87 11.30 -0.30
N GLY A 63 -5.94 12.54 0.19
CA GLY A 63 -7.21 13.26 0.33
C GLY A 63 -7.04 14.68 0.87
N LYS A 64 -8.15 15.28 1.33
CA LYS A 64 -8.16 16.67 1.85
C LYS A 64 -7.21 16.86 3.04
N GLY A 65 -7.06 15.83 3.89
CA GLY A 65 -6.13 15.85 5.03
C GLY A 65 -4.65 15.87 4.61
N THR A 66 -4.31 15.39 3.41
CA THR A 66 -2.92 15.34 2.93
C THR A 66 -2.26 16.73 2.88
N TRP A 67 -3.04 17.79 2.66
CA TRP A 67 -2.53 19.17 2.64
C TRP A 67 -2.12 19.72 4.00
N ARG A 68 -2.50 19.02 5.08
CA ARG A 68 -2.17 19.40 6.46
C ARG A 68 -0.98 18.65 7.03
N ILE A 69 -0.46 17.64 6.32
CA ILE A 69 0.72 16.89 6.74
C ILE A 69 1.88 17.87 6.98
N HIS A 70 2.59 17.69 8.11
CA HIS A 70 3.68 18.56 8.57
C HIS A 70 3.28 20.01 8.88
N THR A 71 1.99 20.27 9.13
CA THR A 71 1.51 21.56 9.65
C THR A 71 1.01 21.39 11.09
N GLU A 72 0.82 22.49 11.81
CA GLU A 72 0.19 22.48 13.14
C GLU A 72 -1.24 21.91 13.12
N GLY A 73 -1.89 21.88 11.96
CA GLY A 73 -3.23 21.31 11.78
C GLY A 73 -3.25 19.81 11.52
N ASP A 74 -2.12 19.11 11.60
CA ASP A 74 -2.02 17.64 11.49
C ASP A 74 -2.35 16.97 12.84
N GLY A 75 -3.57 17.18 13.31
CA GLY A 75 -4.03 16.69 14.62
C GLY A 75 -4.92 15.46 14.54
N VAL A 76 -5.24 14.92 15.72
CA VAL A 76 -6.06 13.71 15.90
C VAL A 76 -7.48 13.84 15.31
N GLU A 77 -7.96 15.07 15.19
CA GLU A 77 -9.26 15.41 14.58
C GLU A 77 -9.33 15.12 13.08
N LEU A 78 -8.19 14.90 12.42
CA LEU A 78 -8.13 14.45 11.02
C LEU A 78 -8.18 12.93 10.88
N LEU A 79 -8.14 12.19 11.98
CA LEU A 79 -8.21 10.74 11.97
C LEU A 79 -9.65 10.31 11.69
N GLU A 80 -9.88 9.75 10.49
CA GLU A 80 -11.17 9.18 10.12
C GLU A 80 -11.15 7.66 10.36
N ASP A 81 -11.91 7.16 11.34
CA ASP A 81 -12.01 5.73 11.67
C ASP A 81 -12.28 4.86 10.43
N GLY A 82 -13.16 5.33 9.53
CA GLY A 82 -13.45 4.64 8.29
C GLY A 82 -12.25 4.52 7.34
N ALA A 83 -11.38 5.53 7.31
CA ALA A 83 -10.16 5.50 6.50
C ALA A 83 -9.10 4.56 7.11
N PHE A 84 -8.94 4.57 8.43
CA PHE A 84 -8.06 3.63 9.15
C PHE A 84 -8.51 2.19 8.97
N ARG A 85 -9.80 1.94 9.15
CA ARG A 85 -10.40 0.63 8.92
C ARG A 85 -10.19 0.15 7.48
N ALA A 86 -10.47 1.01 6.48
CA ALA A 86 -10.26 0.67 5.09
C ALA A 86 -8.78 0.33 4.79
N ALA A 87 -7.84 1.12 5.31
CA ALA A 87 -6.42 0.84 5.15
C ALA A 87 -6.03 -0.51 5.79
N GLY A 88 -6.52 -0.80 6.99
CA GLY A 88 -6.31 -2.08 7.67
C GLY A 88 -6.86 -3.27 6.89
N GLU A 89 -8.10 -3.18 6.40
CA GLU A 89 -8.74 -4.23 5.59
C GLU A 89 -7.95 -4.50 4.29
N VAL A 90 -7.46 -3.45 3.61
CA VAL A 90 -6.61 -3.60 2.42
C VAL A 90 -5.29 -4.29 2.76
N VAL A 91 -4.62 -3.90 3.84
CA VAL A 91 -3.33 -4.50 4.26
C VAL A 91 -3.51 -5.96 4.62
N LEU A 92 -4.54 -6.30 5.41
CA LEU A 92 -4.83 -7.69 5.79
C LEU A 92 -5.17 -8.54 4.56
N GLY A 93 -5.95 -8.01 3.61
CA GLY A 93 -6.23 -8.67 2.35
C GLY A 93 -4.95 -8.93 1.54
N ALA A 94 -4.05 -7.96 1.47
CA ALA A 94 -2.77 -8.10 0.77
C ALA A 94 -1.86 -9.15 1.42
N VAL A 95 -1.79 -9.19 2.75
CA VAL A 95 -1.07 -10.22 3.51
C VAL A 95 -1.65 -11.61 3.20
N GLY A 96 -2.98 -11.75 3.20
CA GLY A 96 -3.64 -13.00 2.83
C GLY A 96 -3.27 -13.47 1.42
N VAL A 97 -3.23 -12.55 0.44
CA VAL A 97 -2.81 -12.85 -0.93
C VAL A 97 -1.36 -13.31 -1.01
N LEU A 98 -0.44 -12.63 -0.31
CA LEU A 98 0.98 -12.97 -0.28
C LEU A 98 1.22 -14.34 0.36
N LEU A 99 0.57 -14.61 1.50
CA LEU A 99 0.70 -15.88 2.22
C LEU A 99 0.04 -17.05 1.46
N GLY A 100 -1.10 -16.81 0.82
CA GLY A 100 -1.80 -17.80 -0.01
C GLY A 100 -1.02 -18.15 -1.28
N SER A 101 -0.36 -17.17 -1.89
CA SER A 101 0.48 -17.36 -3.08
C SER A 101 1.78 -18.13 -2.79
N GLY A 102 2.29 -18.04 -1.55
CA GLY A 102 3.46 -18.80 -1.09
C GLY A 102 3.19 -20.27 -0.74
N GLY A 103 1.92 -20.66 -0.57
CA GLY A 103 1.50 -22.02 -0.18
C GLY A 103 1.42 -23.04 -1.32
N SER A 104 1.31 -22.58 -2.58
CA SER A 104 1.25 -23.47 -3.75
C SER A 104 2.62 -24.00 -4.19
N ALA A 105 3.71 -23.32 -3.83
CA ALA A 105 5.06 -23.67 -4.28
C ALA A 105 5.78 -24.70 -3.37
N ARG A 106 5.15 -25.22 -2.31
CA ARG A 106 5.74 -26.22 -1.38
C ARG A 106 5.04 -27.57 -1.35
N ARG A 107 4.19 -27.86 -2.36
CA ARG A 107 3.63 -29.20 -2.58
C ARG A 107 4.05 -29.66 -3.98
N GLY A 108 5.26 -30.19 -4.07
CA GLY A 108 5.83 -30.80 -5.27
C GLY A 108 6.98 -31.70 -4.85
#